data_AF-A0A2G6L862-F1
#
_entry.id   AF-A0A2G6L862-F1
#
_cell.length_a   1.000
_cell.length_b   1.000
_cell.length_c   1.000
_cell.angle_alpha   90.00
_cell.angle_beta   90.00
_cell.angle_gamma   90.00
#
_symmetry.space_group_name_H-M   'P 1'
#
loop_
_entity.id
_entity.type
_entity.pdbx_description
1 polymer ?
#
loop_
_entity_poly.entity_id
_entity_poly.type
_entity_poly.pdbx_seq_one_letter_code
_entity_poly.pdbx_strand_id
1 'polypeptide(L)' 'MNKLQLPPGISVKRRGNAYAIFRNEYQEIGGVVVRGTSQGDTQLQPYVEAPQDKSKRLIELDDNHC' A
#
# COMPACT_ATOMS: atom_id res chain seq x y z
N MET A 1 19.14 -16.50 3.76
CA MET A 1 17.96 -15.67 3.42
C MET A 1 17.72 -14.71 4.57
N ASN A 2 17.97 -13.42 4.38
CA ASN A 2 17.62 -12.42 5.41
C ASN A 2 16.11 -12.25 5.39
N LYS A 3 15.45 -12.69 6.45
CA LYS A 3 14.03 -12.46 6.64
C LYS A 3 13.84 -10.97 6.87
N LEU A 4 13.01 -10.32 6.05
CA LEU A 4 12.69 -8.91 6.22
C LEU A 4 12.14 -8.70 7.63
N GLN A 5 12.85 -7.90 8.43
CA GLN A 5 12.38 -7.49 9.74
C GLN A 5 11.47 -6.29 9.55
N LEU A 6 10.19 -6.48 9.86
CA LEU A 6 9.21 -5.40 9.80
C LEU A 6 9.18 -4.67 11.14
N PRO A 7 8.87 -3.36 11.15
CA PRO A 7 8.64 -2.63 12.40
C PRO A 7 7.54 -3.30 13.24
N PRO A 8 7.56 -3.12 14.57
CA PRO A 8 6.50 -3.60 15.45
C PRO A 8 5.12 -3.12 14.98
N GLY A 9 4.13 -4.01 15.03
CA GLY A 9 2.77 -3.73 14.58
C GLY A 9 2.59 -3.66 13.06
N ILE A 10 3.64 -3.83 12.25
CA ILE A 10 3.51 -3.95 10.79
C ILE A 10 3.53 -5.42 10.38
N SER A 11 2.56 -5.83 9.58
CA SER A 11 2.54 -7.15 8.96
C SER A 11 2.17 -7.05 7.48
N VAL A 12 2.64 -8.00 6.69
CA VAL A 12 2.31 -8.11 5.27
C VAL A 12 1.66 -9.46 5.03
N LYS A 13 0.48 -9.46 4.42
CA LYS A 13 -0.28 -10.67 4.08
C LYS A 13 -0.46 -10.75 2.57
N ARG A 14 -0.20 -11.94 2.00
CA ARG A 14 -0.47 -12.19 0.59
C ARG A 14 -1.95 -12.47 0.37
N ARG A 15 -2.57 -11.76 -0.57
CA ARG A 15 -3.96 -11.93 -1.01
C ARG A 15 -3.98 -12.11 -2.52
N GLY A 16 -3.98 -13.35 -2.99
CA GLY A 16 -3.88 -13.65 -4.42
C GLY A 16 -2.58 -13.12 -5.03
N ASN A 17 -2.72 -12.19 -5.98
CA ASN A 17 -1.60 -11.49 -6.61
C ASN A 17 -1.20 -10.17 -5.91
N ALA A 18 -1.79 -9.85 -4.76
CA ALA A 18 -1.46 -8.66 -3.99
C ALA A 18 -0.76 -8.99 -2.67
N TYR A 19 -0.01 -8.02 -2.16
CA TYR A 19 0.53 -7.97 -0.81
C TYR A 19 -0.10 -6.79 -0.08
N ALA A 20 -0.92 -7.06 0.93
CA ALA A 20 -1.57 -6.05 1.76
C ALA A 20 -0.77 -5.83 3.06
N ILE A 21 -0.60 -4.56 3.42
CA ILE A 21 0.14 -4.09 4.60
C ILE A 21 -0.88 -3.75 5.69
N PHE A 22 -0.67 -4.32 6.87
CA PHE A 22 -1.52 -4.12 8.04
C PHE A 22 -0.73 -3.44 9.15
N ARG A 23 -1.40 -2.49 9.81
CA ARG A 23 -1.01 -1.94 11.11
C ARG A 23 -1.81 -2.64 12.21
N ASN A 24 -1.12 -3.08 13.25
CA ASN A 24 -1.66 -3.79 14.39
C ASN A 24 -2.54 -4.98 13.98
N GLU A 25 -2.16 -5.69 12.91
CA GLU A 25 -2.82 -6.89 12.34
C GLU A 25 -4.25 -6.72 11.78
N TYR A 26 -4.98 -5.68 12.17
CA TYR A 26 -6.38 -5.47 11.83
C TYR A 26 -6.62 -4.31 10.85
N GLN A 27 -5.80 -3.25 10.89
CA GLN A 27 -5.98 -2.08 10.04
C GLN A 27 -5.18 -2.23 8.76
N GLU A 28 -5.86 -2.47 7.65
CA GLU A 28 -5.23 -2.40 6.33
C GLU A 28 -4.88 -0.94 6.01
N ILE A 29 -3.62 -0.69 5.67
CA ILE A 29 -3.10 0.67 5.40
C ILE A 29 -2.60 0.85 3.97
N GLY A 30 -2.69 -0.20 3.14
CA GLY A 30 -2.30 -0.17 1.73
C GLY A 30 -1.68 -1.49 1.30
N GLY A 31 -1.02 -1.48 0.14
CA GLY A 31 -0.38 -2.67 -0.40
C GLY A 31 0.12 -2.49 -1.81
N VAL A 32 0.54 -3.59 -2.43
CA VAL A 32 0.94 -3.64 -3.85
C VAL A 32 0.28 -4.81 -4.55
N VAL A 33 -0.21 -4.59 -5.76
CA VAL A 33 -0.64 -5.63 -6.70
C VAL A 33 0.55 -6.00 -7.57
N VAL A 34 0.84 -7.28 -7.67
CA VAL A 34 1.89 -7.85 -8.52
C VAL A 34 1.24 -8.36 -9.81
N ARG A 35 1.70 -7.86 -10.96
CA ARG A 35 1.25 -8.31 -12.27
C ARG A 35 2.44 -8.75 -13.11
N GLY A 36 2.35 -9.92 -13.71
CA GLY A 36 3.25 -10.31 -14.78
C GLY A 36 2.91 -9.55 -16.06
N THR A 37 3.92 -9.11 -16.79
CA THR A 37 3.77 -8.62 -18.15
C THR A 37 3.90 -9.77 -19.14
N SER A 38 3.42 -9.60 -20.36
CA SER A 38 3.61 -10.57 -21.45
C SER A 38 5.08 -10.81 -21.81
N GLN A 39 5.98 -9.89 -21.42
CA GLN A 39 7.43 -9.99 -21.62
C GLN A 39 8.13 -10.74 -20.48
N GLY A 40 7.41 -11.16 -19.43
CA GLY A 40 7.96 -11.87 -18.27
C GLY A 40 8.39 -10.96 -17.12
N ASP A 41 8.33 -9.63 -17.30
CA ASP A 41 8.64 -8.68 -16.22
C ASP A 41 7.53 -8.63 -15.16
N THR A 42 7.90 -8.23 -13.95
CA THR A 42 6.96 -8.00 -12.84
C THR A 42 6.70 -6.50 -12.68
N GLN A 43 5.44 -6.10 -12.79
CA GLN A 43 4.97 -4.76 -12.46
C GLN A 43 4.30 -4.73 -11.09
N LEU A 44 4.63 -3.68 -10.32
CA LEU A 44 4.00 -3.38 -9.04
C LEU A 44 3.05 -2.19 -9.22
N GLN A 45 1.80 -2.36 -8.83
CA GLN A 45 0.79 -1.30 -8.84
C GLN A 45 0.30 -1.06 -7.41
N PRO A 46 -0.06 0.18 -7.03
CA PRO A 46 -0.67 0.43 -5.73
C PRO A 46 -1.90 -0.45 -5.52
N TYR A 47 -1.98 -1.12 -4.37
CA TYR A 47 -3.20 -1.78 -3.95
C TYR A 47 -4.18 -0.71 -3.48
N VAL A 48 -5.17 -0.40 -4.32
CA VAL A 48 -6.28 0.49 -3.98
C VAL A 48 -7.49 -0.41 -3.75
N GLU A 49 -7.85 -0.62 -2.49
CA GLU A 49 -9.22 -1.05 -2.18
C GLU A 49 -10.14 0.06 -2.70
N ALA A 50 -11.18 -0.31 -3.48
CA ALA A 50 -12.07 0.62 -4.19
C ALA A 50 -12.38 1.89 -3.36
N PRO A 51 -12.45 3.08 -3.99
CA PRO A 51 -12.37 4.35 -3.28
C PRO A 51 -13.56 4.54 -2.34
N GLN A 52 -13.43 4.07 -1.10
CA GLN A 52 -14.31 4.47 -0.02
C GLN A 52 -13.75 5.80 0.48
N ASP A 53 -14.10 6.88 -0.23
CA ASP A 53 -14.31 8.26 0.24
C ASP A 53 -13.34 8.85 1.27
N LYS A 54 -12.10 8.34 1.39
CA LYS A 54 -11.13 8.73 2.43
C LYS A 54 -10.04 9.66 1.92
N SER A 55 -10.00 9.95 0.62
CA SER A 55 -9.05 10.88 0.00
C SER A 55 -9.70 12.22 -0.37
N LYS A 56 -10.43 12.84 0.58
CA LYS A 56 -10.97 14.20 0.45
C LYS A 56 -10.26 15.25 1.30
N ARG A 57 -9.15 14.91 1.95
CA ARG A 57 -8.24 15.89 2.55
C ARG A 57 -6.94 15.91 1.76
N LEU A 58 -7.02 16.40 0.53
CA LEU A 58 -5.86 17.08 -0.06
C LEU A 58 -5.63 18.31 0.83
N ILE A 59 -4.43 18.36 1.40
CA ILE A 59 -3.95 19.47 2.21
C ILE A 59 -4.01 20.71 1.33
N GLU A 60 -4.91 21.65 1.63
CA GLU A 60 -4.75 23.03 1.18
C GLU A 60 -3.45 23.51 1.82
N LEU A 61 -2.40 23.64 1.01
CA LEU A 61 -1.24 24.43 1.37
C LEU A 61 -1.75 25.87 1.48
N ASP A 62 -1.79 26.37 2.71
CA ASP A 62 -2.13 27.76 3.00
C ASP A 62 -1.01 28.65 2.43
N ASP A 63 -1.24 29.21 1.24
CA ASP A 63 -0.36 30.17 0.56
C ASP A 63 -0.38 31.55 1.26
N ASN A 64 -0.25 31.59 2.59
CA ASN A 64 -0.12 32.83 3.37
C ASN A 64 1.02 32.71 4.38
N HIS A 65 2.25 32.79 3.87
CA HIS A 65 3.38 33.37 4.59
C HIS A 65 4.29 34.08 3.58
N CYS A 66 3.93 35.32 3.26
CA CYS A 66 4.84 36.37 2.79
C CYS A 66 4.63 37.59 3.68
#